data_AF-X1IDY5-F1
#
_entry.id   AF-X1IDY5-F1
#
_cell.length_a   1.000
_cell.length_b   1.000
_cell.length_c   1.000
_cell.angle_alpha   90.00
_cell.angle_beta   90.00
_cell.angle_gamma   90.00
#
_symmetry.space_group_name_H-M   'P 1'
#
loop_
_entity.id
_entity.type
_entity.pdbx_description
1 polymer ?
#
loop_
_entity_poly.entity_id
_entity_poly.type
_entity_poly.pdbx_seq_one_letter_code
_entity_poly.pdbx_strand_id
1 'polypeptide(L)' 'AAAPGCAKNDAYLQRQRAAFLRGESPPDFPADHFEVEFDGRGGEGDLTALGRSQMGFGAGV' A
#
# COMPACT_ATOMS: atom_id res chain seq x y z
N ALA A 1 11.21 -1.23 13.95
CA ALA A 1 10.14 -0.41 14.57
C ALA A 1 8.79 -0.89 14.03
N ALA A 2 7.68 -0.62 14.73
CA ALA A 2 6.33 -0.91 14.25
C ALA A 2 5.57 0.40 13.97
N ALA A 3 4.66 0.40 12.98
CA ALA A 3 3.79 1.52 12.65
C ALA A 3 2.37 1.25 13.17
N PRO A 4 1.96 1.83 14.32
CA PRO A 4 0.62 1.62 14.87
C PRO A 4 -0.44 2.38 14.08
N GLY A 5 -1.70 1.93 14.15
CA GLY A 5 -2.83 2.69 13.60
C GLY A 5 -2.98 4.04 14.31
N CYS A 6 -2.89 5.13 13.56
CA CYS A 6 -3.07 6.49 14.02
C CYS A 6 -3.28 7.42 12.83
N ALA A 7 -3.84 8.60 13.08
CA ALA A 7 -4.18 9.57 12.02
C ALA A 7 -3.00 9.89 11.07
N LYS A 8 -1.77 9.94 11.57
CA LYS A 8 -0.57 10.15 10.74
C LYS A 8 -0.33 8.99 9.77
N ASN A 9 -0.42 7.75 10.26
CA ASN A 9 -0.15 6.57 9.47
C ASN A 9 -1.31 6.28 8.51
N ASP A 10 -2.54 6.58 8.92
CA ASP A 10 -3.74 6.49 8.08
C ASP A 10 -3.64 7.44 6.88
N ALA A 11 -3.18 8.67 7.08
CA ALA A 11 -2.93 9.62 6.00
C ALA A 11 -1.82 9.18 5.03
N TYR A 12 -0.83 8.41 5.50
CA TYR A 12 0.16 7.78 4.63
C TYR A 12 -0.45 6.60 3.87
N LEU A 13 -1.22 5.74 4.55
CA LEU A 13 -1.87 4.57 3.95
C LEU A 13 -2.72 4.93 2.74
N GLN A 14 -3.44 6.06 2.76
CA GLN A 14 -4.21 6.51 1.59
C GLN A 14 -3.35 6.71 0.34
N ARG A 15 -2.15 7.28 0.49
CA ARG A 15 -1.19 7.51 -0.61
C ARG A 15 -0.49 6.21 -1.00
N GLN A 16 -0.06 5.44 -0.01
CA GLN A 16 0.61 4.15 -0.23
C GLN A 16 -0.28 3.14 -0.94
N ARG A 17 -1.57 3.06 -0.58
CA ARG A 17 -2.55 2.19 -1.23
C ARG A 17 -2.69 2.51 -2.71
N ALA A 18 -2.71 3.79 -3.06
CA ALA A 18 -2.81 4.22 -4.46
C ALA A 18 -1.56 3.83 -5.27
N ALA A 19 -0.36 3.98 -4.69
CA ALA A 19 0.89 3.54 -5.31
C ALA A 19 0.94 2.01 -5.47
N PHE A 20 0.56 1.26 -4.43
CA PHE A 20 0.48 -0.20 -4.43
C PHE A 20 -0.43 -0.74 -5.55
N LEU A 21 -1.62 -0.16 -5.73
CA LEU A 21 -2.55 -0.58 -6.79
C LEU A 21 -1.98 -0.35 -8.20
N ARG A 22 -1.10 0.63 -8.37
CA ARG A 22 -0.43 0.94 -9.64
C ARG A 22 0.92 0.24 -9.82
N GLY A 23 1.43 -0.44 -8.80
CA GLY A 23 2.79 -1.01 -8.82
C GLY A 23 3.90 0.04 -8.77
N GLU A 24 3.58 1.26 -8.33
CA GLU A 24 4.53 2.36 -8.21
C GLU A 24 5.35 2.23 -6.92
N SER A 25 6.59 2.75 -6.93
CA SER A 25 7.36 3.03 -5.72
C SER A 25 6.51 3.67 -4.61
N PRO A 26 6.67 3.26 -3.35
CA PRO A 26 6.07 3.94 -2.20
C PRO A 26 6.43 5.44 -2.18
N PRO A 27 5.54 6.32 -1.68
CA PRO A 27 5.65 7.77 -1.86
C PRO A 27 6.78 8.43 -1.06
N ASP A 28 7.43 7.70 -0.17
CA ASP A 28 8.60 8.11 0.61
C ASP A 28 9.94 7.62 0.01
N PHE A 29 9.88 6.96 -1.15
CA PHE A 29 11.04 6.49 -1.92
C PHE A 29 11.15 7.21 -3.26
N PRO A 30 12.31 7.17 -3.94
CA PRO A 30 12.44 7.66 -5.32
C PRO A 30 11.42 7.03 -6.26
N ALA A 31 10.92 7.84 -7.19
CA ALA A 31 9.87 7.49 -8.15
C ALA A 31 10.40 6.64 -9.32
N ASP A 32 11.12 5.56 -9.01
CA ASP A 32 11.72 4.68 -10.02
C ASP A 32 10.68 3.79 -10.71
N HIS A 33 9.62 3.39 -9.99
CA HIS A 33 8.46 2.66 -10.52
C HIS A 33 8.79 1.37 -11.31
N PHE A 34 9.87 0.68 -10.95
CA PHE A 34 10.34 -0.51 -11.68
C PHE A 34 9.28 -1.61 -11.84
N GLU A 35 8.43 -1.81 -10.82
CA GLU A 35 7.50 -2.93 -10.73
C GLU A 35 6.15 -2.70 -11.46
N VAL A 36 5.97 -1.57 -12.14
CA VAL A 36 4.71 -1.26 -12.85
C VAL A 36 4.39 -2.31 -13.92
N GLU A 37 5.40 -2.75 -14.67
CA GLU A 37 5.27 -3.69 -15.79
C GLU A 37 5.77 -5.11 -15.45
N PHE A 38 6.04 -5.40 -14.17
CA PHE A 38 6.54 -6.71 -13.77
C PHE A 38 5.39 -7.73 -13.73
N ASP A 39 5.57 -8.83 -14.46
CA ASP A 39 4.70 -10.00 -14.35
C ASP A 39 4.84 -10.67 -12.98
N GLY A 40 3.72 -11.10 -12.41
CA GLY A 40 3.70 -11.82 -11.12
C GLY A 40 3.93 -10.93 -9.89
N ARG A 41 3.91 -9.60 -10.03
CA ARG A 41 3.90 -8.68 -8.89
C ARG A 41 2.68 -8.94 -7.99
N GLY A 42 2.90 -8.96 -6.67
CA GLY A 42 1.82 -9.01 -5.70
C GLY A 42 0.86 -7.82 -5.83
N GLY A 43 -0.43 -8.09 -5.84
CA GLY A 43 -1.50 -7.10 -5.94
C GLY A 43 -2.55 -7.26 -4.83
N GLU A 44 -3.64 -6.51 -4.94
CA GLU A 44 -4.73 -6.54 -3.95
C GLU A 44 -5.31 -7.95 -3.76
N GLY A 45 -5.33 -8.76 -4.82
CA GLY A 45 -5.82 -10.15 -4.79
C GLY A 45 -5.00 -11.09 -3.92
N ASP A 46 -3.74 -10.77 -3.64
CA ASP A 46 -2.84 -11.57 -2.81
C ASP A 46 -2.96 -11.24 -1.31
N LEU A 47 -3.71 -10.20 -0.97
CA LEU A 47 -3.87 -9.76 0.42
C LEU A 47 -4.83 -10.69 1.17
N THR A 48 -4.37 -11.17 2.33
CA THR A 48 -5.27 -11.74 3.35
C THR A 48 -6.25 -10.68 3.85
N ALA A 49 -7.31 -11.11 4.56
CA ALA A 49 -8.25 -10.17 5.19
C ALA A 49 -7.56 -9.16 6.14
N LEU A 50 -6.55 -9.62 6.90
CA LEU A 50 -5.75 -8.73 7.75
C LEU A 50 -4.92 -7.75 6.92
N GLY A 51 -4.27 -8.24 5.85
CA GLY A 51 -3.47 -7.39 4.95
C GLY A 51 -4.32 -6.31 4.28
N ARG A 52 -5.54 -6.64 3.86
CA ARG A 52 -6.51 -5.66 3.35
C ARG A 52 -6.81 -4.56 4.37
N SER A 53 -7.06 -4.94 5.63
CA SER A 53 -7.28 -3.96 6.71
C SER A 53 -6.05 -3.08 6.95
N GLN A 54 -4.85 -3.67 6.97
CA GLN A 54 -3.59 -2.96 7.21
C GLN A 54 -3.19 -2.04 6.04
N MET A 55 -3.64 -2.33 4.83
CA MET A 55 -3.43 -1.53 3.62
C MET A 55 -4.56 -0.52 3.36
N GLY A 56 -5.51 -0.36 4.29
CA GLY A 56 -6.58 0.63 4.18
C GLY A 56 -7.71 0.26 3.21
N PHE A 57 -7.95 -1.03 2.93
CA PHE A 57 -9.09 -1.50 2.13
C PHE A 57 -10.35 -1.82 2.96
N GLY A 58 -10.28 -1.76 4.29
CA GLY A 58 -11.41 -2.01 5.21
C GLY A 58 -12.28 -0.77 5.42
N ALA A 59 -13.52 -0.98 5.87
CA ALA A 59 -14.40 0.12 6.28
C ALA A 59 -13.91 0.72 7.62
N GLY A 60 -13.43 1.95 7.61
CA GLY A 60 -13.06 2.67 8.83
C GLY A 60 -11.68 3.34 8.84
N VAL A 61 -11.16 3.78 7.69
CA VAL A 61 -10.08 4.78 7.60
C VAL A 61 -10.53 5.91 6.71
#